data_AF-A0AAN9EAB6-F1
#
_entry.id   AF-A0AAN9EAB6-F1
#
_cell.length_a   1.000
_cell.length_b   1.000
_cell.length_c   1.000
_cell.angle_alpha   90.00
_cell.angle_beta   90.00
_cell.angle_gamma   90.00
#
_symmetry.space_group_name_H-M   'P 1'
#
loop_
_entity.id
_entity.type
_entity.pdbx_description
1 polymer ?
#
loop_
_entity_poly.entity_id
_entity_poly.type
_entity_poly.pdbx_seq_one_letter_code
_entity_poly.pdbx_strand_id
1 'polypeptide(L)'
;MAALNLTLRGFEVIDKAKEALKLACPSTVLCDDIITLATRDSVALAERPRYPVATGRRDGLLANVNGTEILPGPNSRVFEALGPFIQKGLSLEDMVTLLGAGFAHCNFFRNRLPNDPTMDKALAAFLKGVLFIDQQLALDPASKPFVSLFAANSTTFQQRFANAVIKMGRIGVLVNEDGEIRKNCRVFNAGGS
;
A
#
# COMPACT_ATOMS: atom_id res chain seq x y z
N MET A 1 15.38 -14.63 -1.32
CA MET A 1 14.68 -13.35 -1.52
C MET A 1 13.31 -13.67 -2.11
N ALA A 2 12.22 -13.44 -1.38
CA ALA A 2 10.91 -13.52 -1.98
C ALA A 2 10.70 -12.22 -2.77
N ALA A 3 10.49 -12.30 -4.09
CA ALA A 3 10.06 -11.14 -4.84
C ALA A 3 8.73 -10.65 -4.24
N LEU A 4 8.65 -9.36 -3.91
CA LEU A 4 7.53 -8.76 -3.16
C LEU A 4 6.18 -8.95 -3.88
N ASN A 5 6.21 -9.17 -5.20
CA ASN A 5 5.02 -9.39 -6.03
C ASN A 5 4.46 -10.83 -5.99
N LEU A 6 5.21 -11.82 -5.49
CA LEU A 6 4.80 -13.25 -5.54
C LEU A 6 3.63 -13.60 -4.59
N THR A 7 3.33 -12.73 -3.64
CA THR A 7 2.30 -12.98 -2.60
C THR A 7 1.08 -12.08 -2.71
N LEU A 8 1.02 -11.22 -3.74
CA LEU A 8 -0.13 -10.36 -4.01
C LEU A 8 -1.37 -11.19 -4.31
N ARG A 9 -2.52 -10.72 -3.81
CA ARG A 9 -3.84 -11.38 -3.90
C ARG A 9 -4.91 -10.35 -4.27
N GLY A 10 -6.10 -10.81 -4.62
CA GLY A 10 -7.24 -9.94 -4.93
C GLY A 10 -7.35 -9.55 -6.39
N PHE A 11 -6.49 -10.08 -7.28
CA PHE A 11 -6.59 -9.84 -8.72
C PHE A 11 -7.94 -10.32 -9.27
N GLU A 12 -8.46 -11.42 -8.75
CA GLU A 12 -9.77 -11.98 -9.07
C GLU A 12 -10.94 -11.04 -8.73
N VAL A 13 -10.79 -10.22 -7.68
CA VAL A 13 -11.80 -9.21 -7.31
C VAL A 13 -11.79 -8.06 -8.30
N ILE A 14 -10.60 -7.62 -8.70
CA ILE A 14 -10.42 -6.57 -9.72
C ILE A 14 -11.00 -7.00 -11.06
N ASP A 15 -10.75 -8.25 -11.48
CA ASP A 15 -11.28 -8.78 -12.74
C ASP A 15 -12.81 -8.80 -12.74
N LYS A 16 -13.45 -9.31 -11.66
CA LYS A 16 -14.91 -9.33 -11.52
C LYS A 16 -15.52 -7.93 -11.52
N ALA A 17 -14.88 -6.98 -10.82
CA ALA A 17 -15.32 -5.59 -10.83
C ALA A 17 -15.26 -5.00 -12.25
N LYS A 18 -14.17 -5.27 -12.98
CA LYS A 18 -14.02 -4.82 -14.37
C LYS A 18 -15.09 -5.42 -15.28
N GLU A 19 -15.40 -6.70 -15.14
CA GLU A 19 -16.45 -7.37 -15.92
C GLU A 19 -17.83 -6.77 -15.67
N ALA A 20 -18.19 -6.55 -14.40
CA ALA A 20 -19.46 -5.90 -14.05
C ALA A 20 -19.54 -4.48 -14.62
N LEU A 21 -18.46 -3.71 -14.53
CA LEU A 21 -18.42 -2.32 -15.01
C LEU A 21 -18.45 -2.22 -16.54
N LYS A 22 -17.94 -3.21 -17.28
CA LYS A 22 -18.08 -3.24 -18.75
C LYS A 22 -19.55 -3.31 -19.19
N LEU A 23 -20.39 -4.03 -18.44
CA LEU A 23 -21.81 -4.17 -18.77
C LEU A 23 -22.57 -2.86 -18.52
N ALA A 24 -22.20 -2.12 -17.47
CA ALA A 24 -22.85 -0.87 -17.10
C ALA A 24 -22.31 0.34 -17.88
N CYS A 25 -20.99 0.40 -18.09
CA CYS A 25 -20.28 1.54 -18.67
C CYS A 25 -19.13 1.07 -19.58
N PRO A 26 -19.44 0.63 -20.81
CA PRO A 26 -18.44 0.10 -21.74
C PRO A 26 -17.27 1.08 -21.96
N SER A 27 -16.04 0.56 -21.94
CA SER A 27 -14.81 1.30 -22.26
C SER A 27 -14.62 2.64 -21.55
N THR A 28 -15.18 2.80 -20.34
CA THR A 28 -15.11 4.06 -19.59
C THR A 28 -14.23 3.93 -18.35
N VAL A 29 -14.39 2.86 -17.58
CA VAL A 29 -13.69 2.71 -16.29
C VAL A 29 -12.31 2.12 -16.49
N LEU A 30 -11.29 2.72 -15.86
CA LEU A 30 -9.88 2.31 -15.96
C LEU A 30 -9.54 1.32 -14.83
N CYS A 31 -8.62 0.39 -15.06
CA CYS A 31 -8.25 -0.62 -14.06
C CYS A 31 -7.57 0.00 -12.83
N ASP A 32 -6.79 1.06 -13.03
CA ASP A 32 -6.14 1.80 -11.96
C ASP A 32 -7.16 2.48 -11.01
N ASP A 33 -8.22 3.05 -11.60
CA ASP A 33 -9.33 3.59 -10.82
C ASP A 33 -10.10 2.50 -10.06
N ILE A 34 -10.26 1.30 -10.63
CA ILE A 34 -10.86 0.16 -9.92
C ILE A 34 -10.03 -0.19 -8.69
N ILE A 35 -8.71 -0.27 -8.81
CA ILE A 35 -7.82 -0.57 -7.67
C ILE A 35 -7.97 0.52 -6.59
N THR A 36 -7.98 1.78 -6.97
CA THR A 36 -8.06 2.89 -6.01
C THR A 36 -9.41 2.95 -5.31
N LEU A 37 -10.51 2.74 -6.05
CA LEU A 37 -11.87 2.69 -5.51
C LEU A 37 -12.08 1.45 -4.62
N ALA A 38 -11.61 0.29 -5.05
CA ALA A 38 -11.66 -0.95 -4.26
C ALA A 38 -10.86 -0.81 -2.97
N THR A 39 -9.71 -0.12 -3.00
CA THR A 39 -8.91 0.17 -1.80
C THR A 39 -9.72 1.01 -0.80
N ARG A 40 -10.33 2.13 -1.25
CA ARG A 40 -11.19 2.97 -0.41
C ARG A 40 -12.34 2.18 0.19
N ASP A 41 -12.99 1.34 -0.62
CA ASP A 41 -14.16 0.57 -0.17
C ASP A 41 -13.74 -0.54 0.80
N SER A 42 -12.58 -1.17 0.59
CA SER A 42 -12.01 -2.14 1.54
C SER A 42 -11.66 -1.49 2.89
N VAL A 43 -11.12 -0.26 2.86
CA VAL A 43 -10.86 0.51 4.08
C VAL A 43 -12.16 0.83 4.81
N ALA A 44 -13.21 1.25 4.09
CA ALA A 44 -14.52 1.51 4.68
C ALA A 44 -15.17 0.26 5.27
N LEU A 45 -15.05 -0.90 4.61
CA LEU A 45 -15.51 -2.20 5.12
C LEU A 45 -14.74 -2.65 6.37
N ALA A 46 -13.49 -2.23 6.52
CA ALA A 46 -12.69 -2.44 7.73
C ALA A 46 -13.01 -1.40 8.83
N GLU A 47 -14.19 -0.77 8.79
CA GLU A 47 -14.69 0.21 9.75
C GLU A 47 -13.81 1.46 9.90
N ARG A 48 -13.07 1.82 8.85
CA ARG A 48 -12.26 3.04 8.80
C ARG A 48 -12.98 4.15 8.03
N PRO A 49 -12.68 5.43 8.30
CA PRO A 49 -13.31 6.54 7.61
C PRO A 49 -13.13 6.45 6.09
N ARG A 50 -14.24 6.64 5.38
CA ARG A 50 -14.20 6.77 3.92
C ARG A 50 -13.54 8.08 3.54
N TYR A 51 -12.69 8.04 2.53
CA TYR A 51 -11.95 9.19 2.04
C TYR A 51 -12.22 9.42 0.54
N PRO A 52 -12.13 10.68 0.06
CA PRO A 52 -12.35 10.98 -1.35
C PRO A 52 -11.23 10.39 -2.19
N VAL A 53 -11.61 9.76 -3.31
CA VAL A 53 -10.70 9.21 -4.30
C VAL A 53 -10.95 9.93 -5.62
N ALA A 54 -9.94 10.59 -6.14
CA ALA A 54 -9.98 11.12 -7.51
C ALA A 54 -9.99 9.96 -8.51
N THR A 55 -10.67 10.12 -9.64
CA THR A 55 -10.72 9.16 -10.77
C THR A 55 -10.23 9.85 -12.05
N GLY A 56 -10.05 9.09 -13.12
CA GLY A 56 -9.59 9.59 -14.42
C GLY A 56 -8.13 9.26 -14.74
N ARG A 57 -7.50 8.34 -13.99
CA ARG A 57 -6.14 7.87 -14.26
C ARG A 57 -6.15 6.85 -15.37
N ARG A 58 -5.19 6.94 -16.29
CA ARG A 58 -4.99 5.97 -17.38
C ARG A 58 -4.17 4.77 -16.97
N ASP A 59 -4.54 3.60 -17.51
CA ASP A 59 -3.80 2.37 -17.28
C ASP A 59 -2.44 2.47 -18.00
N GLY A 60 -1.36 2.14 -17.31
CA GLY A 60 -0.01 2.18 -17.88
C GLY A 60 0.17 1.24 -19.07
N LEU A 61 1.16 1.51 -19.91
CA LEU A 61 1.45 0.72 -21.12
C LEU A 61 2.63 -0.26 -20.94
N LEU A 62 3.33 -0.16 -19.81
CA LEU A 62 4.50 -0.99 -19.51
C LEU A 62 4.42 -1.54 -18.09
N ALA A 63 4.83 -2.80 -17.93
CA ALA A 63 5.07 -3.39 -16.62
C ALA A 63 6.54 -3.19 -16.25
N ASN A 64 6.81 -2.45 -15.17
CA ASN A 64 8.17 -2.29 -14.66
C ASN A 64 8.52 -3.42 -13.69
N VAL A 65 9.22 -4.44 -14.18
CA VAL A 65 9.63 -5.60 -13.38
C VAL A 65 10.67 -5.27 -12.29
N ASN A 66 11.46 -4.21 -12.48
CA ASN A 66 12.43 -3.72 -11.49
C ASN A 66 11.80 -2.73 -10.50
N GLY A 67 10.52 -2.37 -10.69
CA GLY A 67 9.81 -1.42 -9.84
C GLY A 67 9.68 -1.85 -8.37
N THR A 68 9.91 -3.14 -8.07
CA THR A 68 9.88 -3.67 -6.70
C THR A 68 11.12 -3.34 -5.87
N GLU A 69 12.23 -2.92 -6.50
CA GLU A 69 13.47 -2.52 -5.79
C GLU A 69 13.29 -1.25 -4.93
N ILE A 70 12.23 -0.50 -5.21
CA ILE A 70 11.89 0.76 -4.53
C ILE A 70 11.04 0.51 -3.28
N LEU A 71 10.50 -0.69 -3.09
CA LEU A 71 9.64 -1.00 -1.95
C LEU A 71 10.49 -1.42 -0.73
N PRO A 72 10.23 -0.88 0.47
CA PRO A 72 10.98 -1.27 1.66
C PRO A 72 10.78 -2.76 1.93
N GLY A 73 11.89 -3.44 2.24
CA GLY A 73 11.87 -4.83 2.61
C GLY A 73 11.39 -5.03 4.04
N PRO A 74 10.96 -6.26 4.39
CA PRO A 74 10.51 -6.58 5.76
C PRO A 74 11.62 -6.42 6.82
N ASN A 75 12.89 -6.45 6.39
CA ASN A 75 14.09 -6.34 7.21
C ASN A 75 14.76 -4.96 7.16
N SER A 76 14.14 -3.97 6.51
CA SER A 76 14.72 -2.63 6.35
C SER A 76 14.72 -1.85 7.67
N ARG A 77 15.72 -0.98 7.84
CA ARG A 77 15.72 0.04 8.91
C ARG A 77 14.91 1.26 8.47
N VAL A 78 14.49 2.09 9.44
CA VAL A 78 13.66 3.29 9.17
C VAL A 78 14.33 4.21 8.14
N PHE A 79 15.63 4.48 8.27
CA PHE A 79 16.34 5.36 7.33
C PHE A 79 16.42 4.77 5.91
N GLU A 80 16.55 3.46 5.77
CA GLU A 80 16.62 2.76 4.47
C GLU A 80 15.26 2.75 3.79
N ALA A 81 14.19 2.54 4.58
CA ALA A 81 12.83 2.57 4.10
C ALA A 81 12.36 3.99 3.71
N LEU A 82 12.90 5.02 4.35
CA LEU A 82 12.48 6.42 4.15
C LEU A 82 12.88 6.97 2.78
N GLY A 83 14.06 6.60 2.27
CA GLY A 83 14.58 7.11 0.99
C GLY A 83 13.60 6.99 -0.17
N PRO A 84 13.04 5.79 -0.44
CA PRO A 84 12.01 5.60 -1.47
C PRO A 84 10.74 6.43 -1.27
N PHE A 85 10.27 6.59 -0.03
CA PHE A 85 9.08 7.41 0.27
C PHE A 85 9.33 8.87 -0.07
N ILE A 86 10.48 9.42 0.33
CA ILE A 86 10.86 10.80 0.05
C ILE A 86 11.02 11.04 -1.46
N GLN A 87 11.60 10.08 -2.20
CA GLN A 87 11.68 10.16 -3.67
C GLN A 87 10.30 10.23 -4.35
N LYS A 88 9.26 9.73 -3.69
CA LYS A 88 7.87 9.81 -4.15
C LYS A 88 7.07 10.95 -3.51
N GLY A 89 7.74 11.86 -2.80
CA GLY A 89 7.11 13.01 -2.15
C GLY A 89 6.31 12.66 -0.90
N LEU A 90 6.55 11.49 -0.30
CA LEU A 90 5.94 11.06 0.96
C LEU A 90 6.88 11.34 2.13
N SER A 91 6.34 11.87 3.22
CA SER A 91 7.11 12.20 4.43
C SER A 91 7.38 10.97 5.32
N LEU A 92 8.21 11.15 6.35
CA LEU A 92 8.39 10.14 7.40
C LEU A 92 7.06 9.79 8.10
N GLU A 93 6.19 10.78 8.33
CA GLU A 93 4.85 10.55 8.90
C GLU A 93 4.00 9.70 7.94
N ASP A 94 4.02 10.00 6.64
CA ASP A 94 3.28 9.23 5.63
C ASP A 94 3.78 7.77 5.60
N MET A 95 5.10 7.55 5.68
CA MET A 95 5.70 6.22 5.75
C MET A 95 5.25 5.44 6.99
N VAL A 96 5.38 6.04 8.19
CA VAL A 96 4.94 5.41 9.45
C VAL A 96 3.46 5.04 9.38
N THR A 97 2.65 5.94 8.84
CA THR A 97 1.20 5.76 8.72
C THR A 97 0.84 4.62 7.77
N LEU A 98 1.48 4.55 6.60
CA LEU A 98 1.19 3.53 5.57
C LEU A 98 1.68 2.14 5.98
N LEU A 99 2.85 2.05 6.64
CA LEU A 99 3.35 0.78 7.16
C LEU A 99 2.53 0.27 8.35
N GLY A 100 1.94 1.17 9.15
CA GLY A 100 1.07 0.82 10.28
C GLY A 100 -0.33 0.29 9.90
N ALA A 101 -0.66 0.19 8.61
CA ALA A 101 -1.99 -0.18 8.14
C ALA A 101 -2.15 -1.64 7.70
N GLY A 102 -1.11 -2.47 7.88
CA GLY A 102 -1.04 -3.81 7.29
C GLY A 102 -1.17 -4.97 8.26
N PHE A 103 -1.45 -6.14 7.69
CA PHE A 103 -1.16 -7.45 8.24
C PHE A 103 -0.07 -8.09 7.37
N ALA A 104 0.89 -8.82 7.94
CA ALA A 104 1.89 -9.55 7.13
C ALA A 104 2.03 -11.02 7.50
N HIS A 105 2.56 -11.79 6.55
CA HIS A 105 2.59 -13.25 6.58
C HIS A 105 3.67 -13.81 7.51
N CYS A 106 3.34 -14.89 8.24
CA CYS A 106 4.21 -15.88 8.89
C CYS A 106 5.71 -15.75 8.59
N ASN A 107 6.03 -15.98 7.31
CA ASN A 107 7.38 -16.18 6.81
C ASN A 107 8.30 -14.96 6.98
N PHE A 108 7.76 -13.75 7.12
CA PHE A 108 8.59 -12.55 7.18
C PHE A 108 9.19 -12.26 8.57
N PHE A 109 8.68 -12.91 9.62
CA PHE A 109 9.13 -12.68 11.00
C PHE A 109 9.26 -13.93 11.84
N ARG A 110 8.96 -15.11 11.29
CA ARG A 110 9.17 -16.38 11.99
C ARG A 110 10.60 -16.49 12.56
N ASN A 111 11.59 -15.94 11.86
CA ASN A 111 12.99 -15.95 12.29
C ASN A 111 13.29 -15.05 13.50
N ARG A 112 12.39 -14.13 13.86
CA ARG A 112 12.51 -13.24 15.02
C ARG A 112 11.84 -13.80 16.27
N LEU A 113 10.99 -14.82 16.13
CA LEU A 113 10.29 -15.43 17.25
C LEU A 113 11.06 -16.66 17.76
N PRO A 114 11.13 -16.89 19.08
CA PRO A 114 10.56 -16.08 20.18
C PRO A 114 11.54 -15.09 20.83
N ASN A 115 12.81 -15.06 20.42
CA ASN A 115 13.92 -14.53 21.23
C ASN A 115 14.45 -13.14 20.80
N ASP A 116 13.73 -12.38 19.97
CA ASP A 116 14.19 -11.05 19.59
C ASP A 116 14.10 -10.06 20.79
N PRO A 117 15.24 -9.56 21.32
CA PRO A 117 15.26 -8.70 22.50
C PRO A 117 14.70 -7.30 22.24
N THR A 118 14.50 -6.93 20.97
CA THR A 118 13.92 -5.64 20.55
C THR A 118 12.40 -5.70 20.45
N MET A 119 11.80 -6.90 20.53
CA MET A 119 10.35 -7.07 20.49
C MET A 119 9.76 -6.81 21.88
N ASP A 120 8.81 -5.87 21.99
CA ASP A 120 8.11 -5.64 23.26
C ASP A 120 7.39 -6.93 23.70
N LYS A 121 7.50 -7.35 24.96
CA LYS A 121 7.02 -8.68 25.39
C LYS A 121 5.50 -8.78 25.47
N ALA A 122 4.81 -7.68 25.77
CA ALA A 122 3.34 -7.64 25.79
C ALA A 122 2.78 -7.51 24.36
N LEU A 123 3.47 -6.77 23.50
CA LEU A 123 3.24 -6.72 22.07
C LEU A 123 3.52 -8.09 21.43
N ALA A 124 4.67 -8.74 21.65
CA ALA A 124 4.99 -10.09 21.17
C ALA A 124 3.91 -11.14 21.52
N ALA A 125 3.23 -10.96 22.66
CA ALA A 125 2.13 -11.79 23.12
C ALA A 125 0.76 -11.43 22.51
N PHE A 126 0.50 -10.14 22.22
CA PHE A 126 -0.79 -9.63 21.71
C PHE A 126 -0.81 -9.39 20.18
N LEU A 127 0.27 -8.83 19.67
CA LEU A 127 0.57 -8.46 18.29
C LEU A 127 1.98 -8.95 17.97
N LYS A 128 2.09 -10.04 17.25
CA LYS A 128 3.30 -10.32 16.45
C LYS A 128 3.70 -9.00 15.76
N GLY A 129 4.74 -8.30 16.22
CA GLY A 129 5.38 -7.22 15.49
C GLY A 129 5.92 -7.86 14.23
N VAL A 130 5.11 -7.78 13.17
CA VAL A 130 5.10 -8.80 12.12
C VAL A 130 6.29 -8.61 11.20
N LEU A 131 6.94 -7.46 11.11
CA LEU A 131 8.16 -7.28 10.34
C LEU A 131 9.25 -6.63 11.22
N PHE A 132 10.52 -6.74 10.82
CA PHE A 132 11.60 -6.00 11.47
C PHE A 132 11.35 -4.50 11.42
N ILE A 133 10.93 -3.99 10.27
CA ILE A 133 10.63 -2.57 10.10
C ILE A 133 9.50 -2.10 11.05
N ASP A 134 8.46 -2.90 11.30
CA ASP A 134 7.36 -2.52 12.20
C ASP A 134 7.85 -2.22 13.62
N GLN A 135 8.75 -3.06 14.14
CA GLN A 135 9.36 -2.83 15.44
C GLN A 135 10.32 -1.64 15.41
N GLN A 136 11.08 -1.48 14.31
CA GLN A 136 12.00 -0.37 14.16
C GLN A 136 11.27 0.98 14.17
N LEU A 137 10.05 1.09 13.63
CA LEU A 137 9.26 2.34 13.69
C LEU A 137 8.96 2.78 15.14
N ALA A 138 8.80 1.83 16.06
CA ALA A 138 8.53 2.12 17.47
C ALA A 138 9.80 2.45 18.27
N LEU A 139 10.96 1.94 17.84
CA LEU A 139 12.24 2.08 18.52
C LEU A 139 13.07 3.26 18.02
N ASP A 140 12.96 3.57 16.73
CA ASP A 140 13.73 4.61 16.08
C ASP A 140 13.30 6.01 16.58
N PRO A 141 14.24 6.87 17.03
CA PRO A 141 13.91 8.16 17.62
C PRO A 141 13.11 9.11 16.72
N ALA A 142 13.28 9.01 15.40
CA ALA A 142 12.61 9.90 14.46
C ALA A 142 11.16 9.50 14.19
N SER A 143 10.86 8.20 14.20
CA SER A 143 9.53 7.66 13.92
C SER A 143 8.69 7.38 15.17
N LYS A 144 9.32 7.12 16.31
CA LYS A 144 8.67 6.82 17.61
C LYS A 144 7.61 7.85 18.04
N PRO A 145 7.78 9.18 17.86
CA PRO A 145 6.75 10.15 18.22
C PRO A 145 5.44 9.94 17.45
N PHE A 146 5.52 9.60 16.15
CA PHE A 146 4.33 9.31 15.33
C PHE A 146 3.65 8.01 15.75
N VAL A 147 4.42 6.96 16.03
CA VAL A 147 3.88 5.69 16.54
C VAL A 147 3.14 5.90 17.87
N SER A 148 3.74 6.67 18.79
CA SER A 148 3.13 6.97 20.08
C SER A 148 1.85 7.79 19.94
N LEU A 149 1.85 8.78 19.03
CA LEU A 149 0.67 9.59 18.70
C LEU A 149 -0.47 8.73 18.14
N PHE A 150 -0.18 7.84 17.20
CA PHE A 150 -1.18 7.00 16.55
C PHE A 150 -1.73 5.91 17.48
N ALA A 151 -0.89 5.37 18.38
CA ALA A 151 -1.32 4.44 19.42
C ALA A 151 -2.24 5.12 20.45
N ALA A 152 -1.98 6.39 20.79
CA ALA A 152 -2.79 7.14 21.74
C ALA A 152 -4.08 7.70 21.11
N ASN A 153 -4.11 7.95 19.81
CA ASN A 153 -5.23 8.58 19.13
C ASN A 153 -5.56 7.90 17.79
N SER A 154 -6.53 6.97 17.85
CA SER A 154 -7.02 6.24 16.68
C SER A 154 -7.67 7.14 15.63
N THR A 155 -8.32 8.23 16.03
CA THR A 155 -8.91 9.21 15.10
C THR A 155 -7.83 9.94 14.31
N THR A 156 -6.77 10.40 14.98
CA THR A 156 -5.61 11.01 14.31
C THR A 156 -4.96 10.02 13.36
N PHE A 157 -4.75 8.77 13.77
CA PHE A 157 -4.23 7.74 12.88
C PHE A 157 -5.11 7.54 11.64
N GLN A 158 -6.43 7.41 11.80
CA GLN A 158 -7.36 7.26 10.69
C GLN A 158 -7.32 8.44 9.71
N GLN A 159 -7.27 9.67 10.23
CA GLN A 159 -7.17 10.88 9.41
C GLN A 159 -5.85 10.94 8.64
N ARG A 160 -4.73 10.65 9.31
CA ARG A 160 -3.40 10.61 8.67
C ARG A 160 -3.34 9.50 7.64
N PHE A 161 -3.93 8.35 7.92
CA PHE A 161 -4.00 7.23 7.00
C PHE A 161 -4.74 7.57 5.72
N ALA A 162 -5.93 8.16 5.83
CA ALA A 162 -6.67 8.65 4.67
C ALA A 162 -5.84 9.62 3.82
N ASN A 163 -5.17 10.60 4.45
CA ASN A 163 -4.33 11.55 3.75
C ASN A 163 -3.13 10.88 3.05
N ALA A 164 -2.46 9.96 3.72
CA ALA A 164 -1.30 9.25 3.18
C ALA A 164 -1.69 8.35 1.99
N VAL A 165 -2.83 7.66 2.07
CA VAL A 165 -3.34 6.84 0.96
C VAL A 165 -3.76 7.72 -0.24
N ILE A 166 -4.39 8.88 0.00
CA ILE A 166 -4.70 9.84 -1.07
C ILE A 166 -3.42 10.33 -1.76
N LYS A 167 -2.39 10.71 -0.98
CA LYS A 167 -1.09 11.13 -1.54
C LYS A 167 -0.47 10.00 -2.35
N MET A 168 -0.45 8.78 -1.80
CA MET A 168 0.12 7.61 -2.46
C MET A 168 -0.58 7.31 -3.79
N GLY A 169 -1.91 7.41 -3.84
CA GLY A 169 -2.69 7.23 -5.06
C GLY A 169 -2.49 8.33 -6.11
N ARG A 170 -1.70 9.37 -5.86
CA ARG A 170 -1.36 10.43 -6.84
C ARG A 170 0.05 10.30 -7.41
N ILE A 171 0.83 9.31 -6.98
CA ILE A 171 2.19 9.10 -7.45
C ILE A 171 2.18 8.54 -8.86
N GLY A 172 2.87 9.19 -9.79
CA GLY A 172 3.15 8.65 -11.13
C GLY A 172 1.91 8.35 -11.97
N VAL A 173 0.82 9.10 -11.75
CA VAL A 173 -0.45 8.89 -12.44
C VAL A 173 -0.35 9.33 -13.90
N LEU A 174 -0.89 8.52 -14.80
CA LEU A 174 -1.00 8.86 -16.22
C LEU A 174 -2.35 9.53 -16.45
N VAL A 175 -2.34 10.63 -17.22
CA VAL A 175 -3.53 11.39 -17.57
C VAL A 175 -3.58 11.58 -19.08
N ASN A 176 -4.76 11.93 -19.60
CA ASN A 176 -4.94 12.24 -21.03
C ASN A 176 -4.47 11.10 -21.94
N GLU A 177 -3.59 11.35 -22.91
CA GLU A 177 -3.18 10.37 -23.92
C GLU A 177 -2.02 9.46 -23.46
N ASP A 178 -1.49 9.68 -22.26
CA ASP A 178 -0.29 8.99 -21.76
C ASP A 178 -0.54 7.53 -21.32
N GLY A 179 -1.70 6.96 -21.65
CA GLY A 179 -2.06 5.58 -21.34
C GLY A 179 -3.37 5.13 -21.99
N GLU A 180 -3.89 3.99 -21.56
CA GLU A 180 -5.07 3.37 -22.17
C GLU A 180 -6.22 3.08 -21.19
N ILE A 181 -7.39 2.77 -21.74
CA ILE A 181 -8.49 2.15 -21.00
C ILE A 181 -8.45 0.66 -21.33
N ARG A 182 -7.90 -0.16 -20.42
CA ARG A 182 -7.75 -1.59 -20.72
C ARG A 182 -9.10 -2.29 -20.79
N LYS A 183 -9.28 -3.15 -21.78
CA LYS A 183 -10.42 -4.09 -21.80
C LYS A 183 -10.22 -5.21 -20.80
N ASN A 184 -9.00 -5.62 -20.51
CA ASN A 184 -8.69 -6.64 -19.51
C ASN A 184 -7.55 -6.12 -18.64
N CYS A 185 -7.73 -6.07 -17.32
CA CYS A 185 -6.72 -5.49 -16.43
C CYS A 185 -5.39 -6.25 -16.42
N ARG A 186 -5.38 -7.51 -16.90
CA ARG A 186 -4.20 -8.38 -16.94
C ARG A 186 -3.34 -8.23 -18.19
N VAL A 187 -3.85 -7.61 -19.26
CA VAL A 187 -3.15 -7.52 -20.54
C VAL A 187 -3.32 -6.14 -21.16
N PHE A 188 -2.30 -5.68 -21.87
CA PHE A 188 -2.40 -4.46 -22.69
C PHE A 188 -3.37 -4.69 -23.86
N ASN A 189 -4.04 -3.65 -24.35
CA ASN A 189 -4.86 -3.81 -25.55
C ASN A 189 -3.94 -4.00 -26.77
N ALA A 190 -4.35 -4.86 -27.71
CA ALA A 190 -3.62 -5.04 -28.97
C ALA A 190 -3.67 -3.74 -29.80
N GLY A 191 -2.51 -3.16 -30.11
CA GLY A 191 -2.37 -1.96 -30.95
C GLY A 191 -1.91 -0.68 -30.24
N GLY A 192 -1.65 -0.70 -28.92
CA GLY A 192 -1.02 0.39 -28.19
C GLY A 192 0.48 0.11 -27.99
N SER A 193 1.29 0.47 -28.96
CA SER A 193 2.77 0.45 -28.91
C SER A 193 3.32 1.84 -29.14
#